data_AF-A0A2N4XSI7-F1
#
_entry.id   AF-A0A2N4XSI7-F1
#
_cell.length_a   1.000
_cell.length_b   1.000
_cell.length_c   1.000
_cell.angle_alpha   90.00
_cell.angle_beta   90.00
_cell.angle_gamma   90.00
#
_symmetry.space_group_name_H-M   'P 1'
#
loop_
_entity.id
_entity.type
_entity.pdbx_description
1 polymer ?
#
loop_
_entity_poly.entity_id
_entity_poly.type
_entity_poly.pdbx_seq_one_letter_code
_entity_poly.pdbx_strand_id
1 'polypeptide(L)'
;MRFMFPVYAVATLLMALVATNVCAATLEAGVLKGQVQVQMEKGLVSGCGLRITGFDEGALQAPTMRLIDVSVMVYTKGMGLIKGLAYKDVKPSLLLSGSPALKKSVVKEFWMKAGSQPALSSQGGKAFRSSETPGALLSGADFVESLRFLAAGISGVVVQVGIQRESDPVAFAYYGEVNLSEQDRSQALSCLNEFKSQLLE
;
A
#
# COMPACT_ATOMS: atom_id res chain seq x y z
N MET A 1 41.22 66.20 18.54
CA MET A 1 40.66 65.64 17.28
C MET A 1 41.21 64.23 17.09
N ARG A 2 40.38 63.23 17.38
CA ARG A 2 40.64 61.80 17.12
C ARG A 2 39.39 61.22 16.46
N PHE A 3 39.61 60.53 15.36
CA PHE A 3 38.63 59.83 14.54
C PHE A 3 38.00 58.65 15.30
N MET A 4 36.70 58.41 15.10
CA MET A 4 36.09 57.08 15.21
C MET A 4 34.86 57.03 14.29
N PHE A 5 34.98 56.25 13.21
CA PHE A 5 33.86 55.80 12.37
C PHE A 5 33.24 54.54 13.02
N PRO A 6 31.91 54.42 13.11
CA PRO A 6 31.28 53.16 13.45
C PRO A 6 31.06 52.31 12.19
N VAL A 7 31.68 51.13 12.20
CA VAL A 7 31.42 50.02 11.28
C VAL A 7 30.09 49.38 11.69
N TYR A 8 29.04 49.54 10.88
CA TYR A 8 27.79 48.80 11.06
C TYR A 8 27.93 47.42 10.44
N ALA A 9 28.04 46.41 11.31
CA ALA A 9 28.01 45.01 10.94
C ALA A 9 26.57 44.62 10.54
N VAL A 10 26.39 44.22 9.29
CA VAL A 10 25.17 43.58 8.79
C VAL A 10 25.16 42.14 9.29
N ALA A 11 24.36 41.86 10.33
CA ALA A 11 24.14 40.51 10.82
C ALA A 11 23.02 39.84 10.00
N THR A 12 23.40 39.12 8.94
CA THR A 12 22.49 38.29 8.15
C THR A 12 22.17 37.01 8.92
N LEU A 13 21.01 36.99 9.60
CA LEU A 13 20.49 35.81 10.28
C LEU A 13 19.91 34.82 9.25
N LEU A 14 20.77 33.94 8.70
CA LEU A 14 20.33 32.76 7.95
C LEU A 14 19.75 31.74 8.93
N MET A 15 18.45 31.82 9.21
CA MET A 15 17.70 30.69 9.77
C MET A 15 17.66 29.58 8.72
N ALA A 16 18.61 28.65 8.80
CA ALA A 16 18.52 27.38 8.12
C ALA A 16 17.34 26.59 8.73
N LEU A 17 16.19 26.62 8.05
CA LEU A 17 15.14 25.61 8.22
C LEU A 17 15.74 24.26 7.81
N VAL A 18 16.37 23.57 8.77
CA VAL A 18 16.62 22.14 8.65
C VAL A 18 15.27 21.47 8.85
N ALA A 19 14.52 21.34 7.76
CA ALA A 19 13.33 20.49 7.71
C ALA A 19 13.82 19.04 7.90
N THR A 20 13.89 18.59 9.15
CA THR A 20 14.10 17.18 9.49
C THR A 20 12.80 16.43 9.17
N ASN A 21 12.58 16.12 7.88
CA ASN A 21 11.58 15.15 7.48
C ASN A 21 12.09 13.75 7.82
N VAL A 22 12.10 13.41 9.11
CA VAL A 22 12.26 12.03 9.56
C VAL A 22 10.88 11.38 9.58
N CYS A 23 10.36 11.08 8.39
CA CYS A 23 9.38 10.01 8.24
C CYS A 23 10.11 8.83 7.62
N ALA A 24 11.03 8.25 8.40
CA ALA A 24 11.74 7.05 7.99
C ALA A 24 10.79 5.85 8.11
N ALA A 25 9.89 5.70 7.14
CA ALA A 25 9.35 4.38 6.86
C ALA A 25 10.54 3.50 6.42
N THR A 26 10.76 2.37 7.08
CA THR A 26 11.80 1.43 6.63
C THR A 26 11.33 0.84 5.31
N LEU A 27 11.94 1.26 4.21
CA LEU A 27 11.64 0.78 2.86
C LEU A 27 12.59 -0.37 2.53
N GLU A 28 12.03 -1.55 2.32
CA GLU A 28 12.76 -2.79 2.10
C GLU A 28 12.36 -3.40 0.75
N ALA A 29 13.31 -4.03 0.06
CA ALA A 29 12.98 -4.85 -1.11
C ALA A 29 12.13 -6.04 -0.63
N GLY A 30 11.02 -6.31 -1.31
CA GLY A 30 10.08 -7.34 -0.87
C GLY A 30 9.61 -8.24 -1.99
N VAL A 31 9.27 -9.47 -1.62
CA VAL A 31 8.52 -10.39 -2.47
C VAL A 31 7.05 -10.02 -2.38
N LEU A 32 6.50 -9.48 -3.46
CA LEU A 32 5.10 -9.10 -3.57
C LEU A 32 4.35 -10.15 -4.42
N LYS A 33 3.46 -10.91 -3.79
CA LYS A 33 2.60 -11.89 -4.46
C LYS A 33 1.22 -11.33 -4.69
N GLY A 34 0.78 -11.29 -5.93
CA GLY A 34 -0.53 -10.81 -6.33
C GLY A 34 -1.55 -11.94 -6.43
N GLN A 35 -2.81 -11.62 -6.16
CA GLN A 35 -3.97 -12.44 -6.46
C GLN A 35 -5.09 -11.54 -6.99
N VAL A 36 -5.70 -11.91 -8.12
CA VAL A 36 -6.79 -11.12 -8.69
C VAL A 36 -8.09 -11.36 -7.93
N GLN A 37 -8.85 -10.27 -7.76
CA GLN A 37 -10.16 -10.30 -7.14
C GLN A 37 -11.20 -9.85 -8.17
N VAL A 38 -12.24 -10.67 -8.38
CA VAL A 38 -13.36 -10.36 -9.27
C VAL A 38 -14.62 -10.36 -8.43
N GLN A 39 -15.35 -9.25 -8.49
CA GLN A 39 -16.68 -9.13 -7.89
C GLN A 39 -17.73 -9.24 -8.98
N MET A 40 -18.63 -10.21 -8.81
CA MET A 40 -19.79 -10.38 -9.68
C MET A 40 -21.04 -9.86 -8.98
N GLU A 41 -21.94 -9.23 -9.73
CA GLU A 41 -23.30 -8.88 -9.31
C GLU A 41 -24.26 -9.21 -10.45
N LYS A 42 -25.28 -10.04 -10.17
CA LYS A 42 -26.27 -10.49 -11.17
C LYS A 42 -25.67 -11.08 -12.46
N GLY A 43 -24.54 -11.78 -12.33
CA GLY A 43 -23.86 -12.42 -13.45
C GLY A 43 -22.97 -11.50 -14.29
N LEU A 44 -22.81 -10.24 -13.90
CA LEU A 44 -21.93 -9.26 -14.53
C LEU A 44 -20.79 -8.88 -13.59
N VAL A 45 -19.63 -8.54 -14.16
CA VAL A 45 -18.52 -7.96 -13.39
C VAL A 45 -18.95 -6.60 -12.83
N SER A 46 -19.03 -6.50 -11.50
CA SER A 46 -19.31 -5.25 -10.77
C SER A 46 -18.09 -4.65 -10.08
N GLY A 47 -16.97 -5.39 -10.04
CA GLY A 47 -15.70 -4.87 -9.56
C GLY A 47 -14.50 -5.74 -9.89
N CYS A 48 -13.35 -5.09 -10.02
CA CYS A 48 -12.05 -5.71 -10.24
C CYS A 48 -11.06 -5.25 -9.16
N GLY A 49 -10.16 -6.12 -8.75
CA GLY A 49 -9.17 -5.77 -7.77
C GLY A 49 -7.95 -6.66 -7.76
N LEU A 50 -7.02 -6.26 -6.91
CA LEU A 50 -5.75 -6.90 -6.72
C LEU A 50 -5.44 -6.95 -5.24
N ARG A 51 -5.26 -8.15 -4.72
CA ARG A 51 -4.72 -8.41 -3.38
C ARG A 51 -3.22 -8.65 -3.51
N ILE A 52 -2.43 -8.01 -2.66
CA ILE A 52 -0.98 -8.11 -2.63
C ILE A 52 -0.58 -8.58 -1.24
N THR A 53 0.05 -9.74 -1.19
CA THR A 53 0.76 -10.21 0.00
C THR A 53 2.24 -9.87 -0.14
N GLY A 54 2.81 -9.19 0.85
CA GLY A 54 4.20 -8.73 0.80
C GLY A 54 5.01 -9.15 2.02
N PHE A 55 6.28 -9.47 1.79
CA PHE A 55 7.26 -9.74 2.84
C PHE A 55 8.69 -9.46 2.35
N ASP A 56 9.62 -9.27 3.29
CA ASP A 56 11.06 -9.10 3.02
C ASP A 56 11.63 -10.32 2.27
N GLU A 57 12.43 -10.11 1.22
CA GLU A 57 13.09 -11.18 0.48
C GLU A 57 13.99 -12.08 1.36
N GLY A 58 14.64 -11.51 2.36
CA GLY A 58 15.47 -12.24 3.34
C GLY A 58 14.68 -12.94 4.44
N ALA A 59 13.38 -12.66 4.60
CA ALA A 59 12.60 -13.16 5.72
C ALA A 59 12.35 -14.67 5.73
N LEU A 60 12.52 -15.36 4.59
CA LEU A 60 12.35 -16.81 4.52
C LEU A 60 13.39 -17.59 5.33
N GLN A 61 14.52 -16.97 5.65
CA GLN A 61 15.58 -17.56 6.48
C GLN A 61 15.45 -17.15 7.96
N ALA A 62 14.57 -16.21 8.28
CA ALA A 62 14.35 -15.72 9.64
C ALA A 62 13.45 -16.69 10.44
N PRO A 63 13.60 -16.76 11.77
CA PRO A 63 12.73 -17.59 12.61
C PRO A 63 11.27 -17.11 12.56
N THR A 64 11.08 -15.80 12.39
CA THR A 64 9.79 -15.17 12.15
C THR A 64 9.92 -13.98 11.19
N MET A 65 8.81 -13.60 10.57
CA MET A 65 8.75 -12.52 9.60
C MET A 65 7.51 -11.64 9.76
N ARG A 66 7.58 -10.45 9.16
CA ARG A 66 6.45 -9.52 9.00
C ARG A 66 5.80 -9.77 7.64
N LEU A 67 4.47 -9.83 7.63
CA LEU A 67 3.68 -9.98 6.41
C LEU A 67 2.71 -8.81 6.31
N ILE A 68 2.58 -8.25 5.12
CA ILE A 68 1.50 -7.35 4.76
C ILE A 68 0.54 -8.06 3.82
N ASP A 69 -0.72 -7.69 3.91
CA ASP A 69 -1.79 -8.16 3.05
C ASP A 69 -2.68 -6.96 2.77
N VAL A 70 -2.52 -6.38 1.58
CA VAL A 70 -3.29 -5.22 1.15
C VAL A 70 -4.12 -5.58 -0.06
N SER A 71 -5.21 -4.85 -0.28
CA SER A 71 -5.94 -4.96 -1.54
C SER A 71 -6.45 -3.62 -2.01
N VAL A 72 -6.56 -3.51 -3.33
CA VAL A 72 -7.31 -2.46 -4.02
C VAL A 72 -8.46 -3.10 -4.78
N MET A 73 -9.63 -2.48 -4.74
CA MET A 73 -10.82 -2.85 -5.49
C MET A 73 -11.39 -1.61 -6.16
N VAL A 74 -11.77 -1.72 -7.44
CA VAL A 74 -12.56 -0.72 -8.15
C VAL A 74 -13.92 -1.32 -8.48
N TYR A 75 -14.97 -0.50 -8.41
CA TYR A 75 -16.36 -0.89 -8.65
C TYR A 75 -16.95 -0.10 -9.80
N THR A 76 -17.88 -0.69 -10.55
CA THR A 76 -18.53 -0.07 -11.72
C THR A 76 -19.30 1.20 -11.35
N LYS A 77 -19.68 1.34 -10.08
CA LYS A 77 -20.29 2.56 -9.51
C LYS A 77 -19.30 3.73 -9.32
N GLY A 78 -18.12 3.68 -9.93
CA GLY A 78 -17.10 4.73 -9.84
C GLY A 78 -16.47 4.86 -8.44
N MET A 79 -16.36 3.76 -7.70
CA MET A 79 -15.78 3.75 -6.35
C MET A 79 -14.47 2.96 -6.30
N GLY A 80 -13.48 3.48 -5.59
CA GLY A 80 -12.28 2.74 -5.17
C GLY A 80 -12.38 2.35 -3.70
N LEU A 81 -11.90 1.17 -3.36
CA LEU A 81 -11.80 0.68 -1.98
C LEU A 81 -10.42 0.07 -1.77
N ILE A 82 -9.79 0.41 -0.67
CA ILE A 82 -8.51 -0.15 -0.28
C ILE A 82 -8.62 -0.80 1.10
N LYS A 83 -7.90 -1.90 1.29
CA LYS A 83 -7.84 -2.64 2.55
C LYS A 83 -6.38 -2.88 2.92
N GLY A 84 -6.07 -2.73 4.20
CA GLY A 84 -4.76 -3.05 4.75
C GLY A 84 -4.88 -3.99 5.94
N LEU A 85 -4.09 -5.05 5.92
CA LEU A 85 -3.93 -6.01 7.00
C LEU A 85 -2.43 -6.30 7.19
N ALA A 86 -2.03 -6.54 8.44
CA ALA A 86 -0.67 -6.89 8.77
C ALA A 86 -0.64 -8.08 9.73
N TYR A 87 0.45 -8.84 9.65
CA TYR A 87 0.73 -9.94 10.55
C TYR A 87 2.11 -9.75 11.18
N LYS A 88 2.29 -10.36 12.34
CA LYS A 88 3.57 -10.38 13.04
C LYS A 88 3.92 -11.79 13.46
N ASP A 89 5.21 -12.00 13.68
CA ASP A 89 5.74 -13.27 14.18
C ASP A 89 5.34 -14.47 13.30
N VAL A 90 5.21 -14.24 11.99
CA VAL A 90 4.81 -15.29 11.04
C VAL A 90 5.98 -16.24 10.86
N LYS A 91 5.76 -17.54 11.02
CA LYS A 91 6.78 -18.54 10.68
C LYS A 91 6.76 -18.78 9.17
N PRO A 92 7.91 -18.80 8.46
CA PRO A 92 7.94 -19.07 7.02
C PRO A 92 7.22 -20.37 6.62
N SER A 93 7.30 -21.42 7.45
CA SER A 93 6.61 -22.70 7.22
C SER A 93 5.07 -22.59 7.20
N LEU A 94 4.48 -21.61 7.89
CA LEU A 94 3.04 -21.38 7.88
C LEU A 94 2.58 -20.74 6.57
N LEU A 95 3.42 -19.93 5.93
CA LEU A 95 3.12 -19.36 4.60
C LEU A 95 3.19 -20.43 3.53
N LEU A 96 4.23 -21.27 3.56
CA LEU A 96 4.41 -22.36 2.61
C LEU A 96 3.31 -23.43 2.70
N SER A 97 2.73 -23.62 3.89
CA SER A 97 1.61 -24.55 4.11
C SER A 97 0.23 -23.93 3.88
N GLY A 98 0.14 -22.64 3.55
CA GLY A 98 -1.14 -21.93 3.39
C GLY A 98 -1.97 -21.88 4.68
N SER A 99 -1.32 -21.92 5.84
CA SER A 99 -2.00 -22.09 7.13
C SER A 99 -2.88 -20.87 7.47
N PRO A 100 -4.14 -21.06 7.88
CA PRO A 100 -5.03 -19.97 8.27
C PRO A 100 -4.69 -19.36 9.65
N ALA A 101 -3.75 -19.93 10.40
CA ALA A 101 -3.46 -19.58 11.79
C ALA A 101 -2.55 -18.35 11.97
N LEU A 102 -2.53 -17.42 11.01
CA LEU A 102 -1.68 -16.24 11.10
C LEU A 102 -2.22 -15.24 12.13
N LYS A 103 -1.36 -14.81 13.06
CA LYS A 103 -1.71 -13.82 14.09
C LYS A 103 -1.79 -12.42 13.48
N LYS A 104 -3.02 -11.95 13.29
CA LYS A 104 -3.31 -10.60 12.80
C LYS A 104 -2.83 -9.55 13.80
N SER A 105 -2.30 -8.46 13.27
CA SER A 105 -1.97 -7.26 14.03
C SER A 105 -2.96 -6.14 13.72
N VAL A 106 -3.18 -5.26 14.68
CA VAL A 106 -4.04 -4.10 14.48
C VAL A 106 -3.28 -3.07 13.66
N VAL A 107 -3.77 -2.79 12.45
CA VAL A 107 -3.17 -1.81 11.53
C VAL A 107 -3.54 -0.41 12.00
N LYS A 108 -2.59 0.50 12.14
CA LYS A 108 -2.82 1.92 12.45
C LYS A 108 -2.99 2.76 11.19
N GLU A 109 -2.15 2.52 10.19
CA GLU A 109 -2.21 3.20 8.89
C GLU A 109 -1.68 2.27 7.80
N PHE A 110 -2.10 2.51 6.55
CA PHE A 110 -1.53 1.84 5.39
C PHE A 110 -1.66 2.72 4.15
N TRP A 111 -0.80 2.47 3.18
CA TRP A 111 -0.81 3.15 1.90
C TRP A 111 -0.21 2.29 0.79
N MET A 112 -0.56 2.59 -0.45
CA MET A 112 -0.08 1.90 -1.64
C MET A 112 0.33 2.93 -2.70
N LYS A 113 1.41 2.69 -3.42
CA LYS A 113 1.92 3.62 -4.44
C LYS A 113 2.50 2.85 -5.63
N ALA A 114 2.29 3.36 -6.84
CA ALA A 114 2.87 2.80 -8.06
C ALA A 114 3.84 3.81 -8.69
N GLY A 115 5.10 3.41 -8.92
CA GLY A 115 6.12 4.29 -9.51
C GLY A 115 6.22 5.65 -8.82
N SER A 116 6.10 6.74 -9.59
CA SER A 116 6.15 8.12 -9.11
C SER A 116 4.79 8.71 -8.69
N GLN A 117 3.70 7.94 -8.79
CA GLN A 117 2.35 8.43 -8.51
C GLN A 117 2.15 8.79 -7.03
N PRO A 118 1.15 9.62 -6.69
CA PRO A 118 0.71 9.81 -5.31
C PRO A 118 0.32 8.48 -4.65
N ALA A 119 0.45 8.40 -3.33
CA ALA A 119 0.02 7.22 -2.59
C ALA A 119 -1.52 7.17 -2.48
N LEU A 120 -2.09 6.00 -2.75
CA LEU A 120 -3.40 5.60 -2.26
C LEU A 120 -3.32 5.40 -0.76
N SER A 121 -3.85 6.35 0.00
CA SER A 121 -3.97 6.25 1.45
C SER A 121 -5.44 6.33 1.85
N SER A 122 -5.72 6.05 3.12
CA SER A 122 -7.01 6.40 3.68
C SER A 122 -7.22 7.92 3.54
N GLN A 123 -8.16 8.34 2.70
CA GLN A 123 -8.40 9.75 2.48
C GLN A 123 -8.90 10.40 3.78
N GLY A 124 -8.19 11.43 4.25
CA GLY A 124 -8.65 12.31 5.34
C GLY A 124 -8.92 11.62 6.68
N GLY A 125 -8.21 10.53 7.00
CA GLY A 125 -8.33 9.85 8.30
C GLY A 125 -9.61 9.02 8.50
N LYS A 126 -10.47 8.89 7.47
CA LYS A 126 -11.66 8.03 7.53
C LYS A 126 -11.29 6.60 7.10
N ALA A 127 -10.53 5.92 7.95
CA ALA A 127 -10.36 4.48 7.86
C ALA A 127 -11.33 3.80 8.84
N PHE A 128 -12.02 2.76 8.38
CA PHE A 128 -12.93 1.98 9.19
C PHE A 128 -12.26 0.67 9.59
N ARG A 129 -12.50 0.26 10.84
CA ARG A 129 -12.16 -1.08 11.29
C ARG A 129 -13.11 -2.06 10.62
N SER A 130 -12.58 -3.06 9.93
CA SER A 130 -13.40 -4.11 9.34
C SER A 130 -13.95 -5.02 10.45
N SER A 131 -15.28 -5.12 10.56
CA SER A 131 -15.94 -6.06 11.48
C SER A 131 -15.67 -7.52 11.09
N GLU A 132 -15.65 -7.79 9.78
CA GLU A 132 -15.41 -9.13 9.22
C GLU A 132 -13.95 -9.57 9.36
N THR A 133 -13.01 -8.61 9.35
CA THR A 133 -11.58 -8.89 9.46
C THR A 133 -10.96 -8.10 10.61
N PRO A 134 -11.02 -8.62 11.85
CA PRO A 134 -10.43 -7.96 13.01
C PRO A 134 -8.97 -7.59 12.77
N GLY A 135 -8.62 -6.34 13.09
CA GLY A 135 -7.28 -5.78 12.89
C GLY A 135 -7.04 -5.11 11.54
N ALA A 136 -7.88 -5.37 10.52
CA ALA A 136 -7.77 -4.70 9.23
C ALA A 136 -8.28 -3.24 9.29
N LEU A 137 -7.73 -2.42 8.40
CA LEU A 137 -8.28 -1.11 8.05
C LEU A 137 -8.85 -1.14 6.63
N LEU A 138 -9.98 -0.49 6.46
CA LEU A 138 -10.65 -0.32 5.18
C LEU A 138 -10.84 1.18 4.92
N SER A 139 -10.63 1.65 3.71
CA SER A 139 -10.89 3.05 3.37
C SER A 139 -11.34 3.18 1.93
N GLY A 140 -12.21 4.16 1.68
CA GLY A 140 -12.53 4.59 0.33
C GLY A 140 -11.30 5.25 -0.30
N ALA A 141 -11.12 5.01 -1.59
CA ALA A 141 -10.05 5.60 -2.38
C ALA A 141 -10.63 6.22 -3.65
N ASP A 142 -9.89 7.17 -4.21
CA ASP A 142 -10.24 7.74 -5.51
C ASP A 142 -10.26 6.62 -6.57
N PHE A 143 -11.30 6.62 -7.39
CA PHE A 143 -11.52 5.58 -8.38
C PHE A 143 -10.42 5.54 -9.44
N VAL A 144 -10.00 6.70 -9.95
CA VAL A 144 -9.00 6.80 -11.01
C VAL A 144 -7.64 6.40 -10.49
N GLU A 145 -7.27 6.86 -9.29
CA GLU A 145 -6.01 6.47 -8.66
C GLU A 145 -5.99 4.97 -8.31
N SER A 146 -7.12 4.41 -7.87
CA SER A 146 -7.27 2.98 -7.59
C SER A 146 -7.11 2.14 -8.86
N LEU A 147 -7.75 2.56 -9.95
CA LEU A 147 -7.62 1.91 -11.26
C LEU A 147 -6.18 1.99 -11.79
N ARG A 148 -5.51 3.13 -11.60
CA ARG A 148 -4.10 3.32 -11.99
C ARG A 148 -3.17 2.39 -11.21
N PHE A 149 -3.36 2.27 -9.90
CA PHE A 149 -2.57 1.34 -9.08
C PHE A 149 -2.84 -0.12 -9.48
N LEU A 150 -4.11 -0.49 -9.69
CA LEU A 150 -4.50 -1.82 -10.16
C LEU A 150 -3.81 -2.16 -11.49
N ALA A 151 -3.88 -1.26 -12.47
CA ALA A 151 -3.23 -1.43 -13.76
C ALA A 151 -1.70 -1.56 -13.63
N ALA A 152 -1.08 -0.73 -12.79
CA ALA A 152 0.37 -0.78 -12.54
C ALA A 152 0.80 -2.13 -11.93
N GLY A 153 0.05 -2.63 -10.94
CA GLY A 153 0.31 -3.93 -10.32
C GLY A 153 0.17 -5.08 -11.33
N ILE A 154 -0.84 -5.02 -12.21
CA ILE A 154 -1.02 -6.01 -13.28
C ILE A 154 0.12 -5.92 -14.30
N SER A 155 0.55 -4.73 -14.70
CA SER A 155 1.56 -4.53 -15.74
C SER A 155 3.01 -4.76 -15.30
N GLY A 156 3.27 -5.21 -14.07
CA GLY A 156 4.62 -5.44 -13.57
C GLY A 156 5.38 -4.12 -13.29
N VAL A 157 4.67 -3.02 -13.06
CA VAL A 157 5.31 -1.78 -12.59
C VAL A 157 5.69 -1.97 -11.12
N VAL A 158 6.86 -1.46 -10.73
CA VAL A 158 7.28 -1.45 -9.33
C VAL A 158 6.26 -0.67 -8.50
N VAL A 159 5.71 -1.33 -7.49
CA VAL A 159 4.82 -0.76 -6.49
C VAL A 159 5.51 -0.69 -5.13
N GLN A 160 4.97 0.14 -4.27
CA GLN A 160 5.33 0.27 -2.87
C GLN A 160 4.08 0.08 -2.04
N VAL A 161 4.18 -0.69 -0.97
CA VAL A 161 3.08 -0.89 -0.02
C VAL A 161 3.61 -0.68 1.38
N GLY A 162 3.06 0.31 2.08
CA GLY A 162 3.45 0.66 3.44
C GLY A 162 2.35 0.39 4.45
N ILE A 163 2.76 0.01 5.65
CA ILE A 163 1.86 -0.24 6.78
C ILE A 163 2.51 0.20 8.09
N GLN A 164 1.72 0.76 9.00
CA GLN A 164 2.07 0.92 10.41
C GLN A 164 1.10 0.08 11.23
N ARG A 165 1.61 -0.75 12.13
CA ARG A 165 0.79 -1.43 13.14
C ARG A 165 0.71 -0.56 14.39
N GLU A 166 -0.33 -0.72 15.20
CA GLU A 166 -0.43 0.01 16.49
C GLU A 166 0.74 -0.29 17.43
N SER A 167 1.34 -1.48 17.31
CA SER A 167 2.52 -1.86 18.10
C SER A 167 3.84 -1.29 17.59
N ASP A 168 3.87 -0.72 16.38
CA ASP A 168 5.13 -0.30 15.76
C ASP A 168 5.33 1.22 15.90
N PRO A 169 6.55 1.68 16.27
CA PRO A 169 6.82 3.10 16.42
C PRO A 169 6.82 3.83 15.07
N VAL A 170 7.15 3.14 13.98
CA VAL A 170 7.26 3.68 12.62
C VAL A 170 6.60 2.73 11.61
N ALA A 171 6.17 3.27 10.47
CA ALA A 171 5.72 2.46 9.35
C ALA A 171 6.88 1.66 8.74
N PHE A 172 6.57 0.53 8.13
CA PHE A 172 7.49 -0.20 7.24
C PHE A 172 6.81 -0.39 5.89
N ALA A 173 7.62 -0.51 4.84
CA ALA A 173 7.12 -0.66 3.48
C ALA A 173 7.95 -1.65 2.69
N TYR A 174 7.29 -2.36 1.79
CA TYR A 174 7.94 -3.21 0.79
C TYR A 174 7.81 -2.58 -0.59
N TYR A 175 8.84 -2.70 -1.40
CA TYR A 175 8.80 -2.37 -2.82
C TYR A 175 9.23 -3.53 -3.70
N GLY A 176 8.64 -3.59 -4.90
CA GLY A 176 8.92 -4.63 -5.88
C GLY A 176 7.84 -4.68 -6.96
N GLU A 177 8.01 -5.55 -7.94
CA GLU A 177 6.96 -5.88 -8.89
C GLU A 177 5.97 -6.87 -8.27
N VAL A 178 4.68 -6.72 -8.58
CA VAL A 178 3.67 -7.69 -8.14
C VAL A 178 3.78 -8.94 -9.00
N ASN A 179 4.19 -10.04 -8.38
CA ASN A 179 4.28 -11.33 -9.04
C ASN A 179 2.88 -11.98 -9.10
N LEU A 180 2.30 -11.98 -10.30
CA LEU A 180 1.04 -12.63 -10.65
C LEU A 180 1.31 -13.90 -11.45
N SER A 181 0.49 -14.93 -11.25
CA SER A 181 0.47 -16.06 -12.19
C SER A 181 -0.07 -15.64 -13.55
N GLU A 182 0.23 -16.40 -14.61
CA GLU A 182 -0.35 -16.16 -15.94
C GLU A 182 -1.89 -16.25 -15.91
N GLN A 183 -2.43 -17.15 -15.10
CA GLN A 183 -3.87 -17.28 -14.89
C GLN A 183 -4.45 -16.02 -14.25
N ASP A 184 -3.85 -15.53 -13.16
CA ASP A 184 -4.27 -14.31 -12.49
C ASP A 184 -4.19 -13.12 -13.46
N ARG A 185 -3.08 -12.96 -14.18
CA ARG A 185 -2.89 -11.90 -15.17
C ARG A 185 -3.98 -11.92 -16.24
N SER A 186 -4.26 -13.09 -16.80
CA SER A 186 -5.34 -13.28 -17.79
C SER A 186 -6.72 -12.93 -17.20
N GLN A 187 -7.00 -13.38 -15.97
CA GLN A 187 -8.25 -13.08 -15.27
C GLN A 187 -8.41 -11.58 -14.98
N ALA A 188 -7.32 -10.89 -14.59
CA ALA A 188 -7.32 -9.44 -14.39
C ALA A 188 -7.68 -8.70 -15.69
N LEU A 189 -7.06 -9.07 -16.81
CA LEU A 189 -7.34 -8.46 -18.11
C LEU A 189 -8.79 -8.73 -18.55
N SER A 190 -9.30 -9.94 -18.35
CA SER A 190 -10.70 -10.26 -18.62
C SER A 190 -11.65 -9.43 -17.76
N CYS A 191 -11.37 -9.32 -16.46
CA CYS A 191 -12.16 -8.51 -15.54
C CYS A 191 -12.20 -7.06 -15.99
N LEU A 192 -11.04 -6.45 -16.28
CA LEU A 192 -10.96 -5.05 -16.70
C LEU A 192 -11.66 -4.78 -18.04
N ASN A 193 -11.64 -5.73 -18.97
CA ASN A 193 -12.32 -5.61 -20.25
C ASN A 193 -13.85 -5.62 -20.10
N GLU A 194 -14.40 -6.53 -19.30
CA GLU A 194 -15.84 -6.57 -19.00
C GLU A 194 -16.27 -5.39 -18.12
N PHE A 195 -15.45 -5.04 -17.14
CA PHE A 195 -15.67 -3.87 -16.29
C PHE A 195 -15.78 -2.57 -17.09
N LYS A 196 -14.95 -2.41 -18.13
CA LYS A 196 -15.00 -1.25 -19.03
C LYS A 196 -16.32 -1.15 -19.78
N SER A 197 -16.91 -2.26 -20.22
CA SER A 197 -18.20 -2.19 -20.92
C SER A 197 -19.31 -1.72 -19.99
N GLN A 198 -19.28 -2.15 -18.72
CA GLN A 198 -20.25 -1.77 -17.69
C GLN A 198 -20.13 -0.31 -17.24
N LEU A 199 -18.95 0.31 -17.35
CA LEU A 199 -18.75 1.73 -17.00
C LEU A 199 -19.33 2.72 -18.02
N LEU A 200 -19.60 2.26 -19.25
CA LEU A 200 -20.03 3.10 -20.36
C LEU A 200 -21.55 3.07 -20.58
N GLU A 201 -22.27 2.23 -19.85
CA GLU A 201 -23.73 2.13 -19.82
C GLU A 201 -24.34 3.05 -18.75
#